data_AF-A0A1H8JEV2-F1
#
_entry.id   AF-A0A1H8JEV2-F1
#
_cell.length_a   1.000
_cell.length_b   1.000
_cell.length_c   1.000
_cell.angle_alpha   90.00
_cell.angle_beta   90.00
_cell.angle_gamma   90.00
#
_symmetry.space_group_name_H-M   'P 1'
#
loop_
_entity.id
_entity.type
_entity.pdbx_description
1 polymer ?
#
loop_
_entity_poly.entity_id
_entity_poly.type
_entity_poly.pdbx_seq_one_letter_code
_entity_poly.pdbx_strand_id
1 'polypeptide(L)'
;MGRLEDLALHNASLARHELSEALNRIVCLDDEGTLRDKDLGRIAYAYHRMSWWQQVTDLTHGCEETVDGATAILIVRQRAQELLINARPLVNGGLFALAMAESRRGGARAFLDATQTLADALTPPPGRDAEPVNATTAHAMPAGAEHAAAVKEYRP
;
A
#
# COMPACT_ATOMS: atom_id res chain seq x y z
N MET A 1 16.63 4.60 -8.23
CA MET A 1 15.18 4.63 -7.98
C MET A 1 14.90 3.84 -6.72
N GLY A 2 13.98 4.33 -5.89
CA GLY A 2 13.56 3.62 -4.68
C GLY A 2 12.49 2.58 -5.00
N ARG A 3 12.29 1.64 -4.07
CA ARG A 3 11.34 0.53 -4.21
C ARG A 3 9.89 1.01 -4.38
N LEU A 4 9.53 2.15 -3.80
CA LEU A 4 8.18 2.70 -3.85
C LEU A 4 7.88 3.36 -5.20
N GLU A 5 8.85 4.00 -5.81
CA GLU A 5 8.77 4.58 -7.15
C GLU A 5 8.58 3.48 -8.19
N ASP A 6 9.35 2.39 -8.10
CA ASP A 6 9.20 1.22 -8.99
C ASP A 6 7.81 0.58 -8.84
N LEU A 7 7.30 0.48 -7.61
CA LEU A 7 5.96 -0.05 -7.34
C LEU A 7 4.86 0.89 -7.86
N ALA A 8 5.02 2.21 -7.73
CA ALA A 8 4.08 3.17 -8.29
C ALA A 8 4.03 3.07 -9.81
N LEU A 9 5.19 2.97 -10.48
CA LEU A 9 5.29 2.75 -11.92
C LEU A 9 4.66 1.41 -12.35
N HIS A 10 4.88 0.34 -11.58
CA HIS A 10 4.26 -0.95 -11.83
C HIS A 10 2.73 -0.88 -11.75
N ASN A 11 2.19 -0.28 -10.68
CA ASN A 11 0.75 -0.13 -10.51
C ASN A 11 0.13 0.79 -11.56
N ALA A 12 0.81 1.87 -11.94
CA ALA A 12 0.39 2.75 -13.03
C ALA A 12 0.33 1.99 -14.37
N SER A 13 1.34 1.17 -14.65
CA SER A 13 1.41 0.35 -15.87
C SER A 13 0.32 -0.71 -15.92
N LEU A 14 0.06 -1.39 -14.80
CA LEU A 14 -1.00 -2.39 -14.67
C LEU A 14 -2.38 -1.75 -14.83
N ALA A 15 -2.63 -0.60 -14.20
CA ALA A 15 -3.88 0.13 -14.36
C ALA A 15 -4.08 0.66 -15.80
N ARG A 16 -2.99 1.09 -16.46
CA ARG A 16 -3.03 1.49 -17.88
C ARG A 16 -3.33 0.31 -18.79
N HIS A 17 -2.76 -0.85 -18.51
CA HIS A 17 -3.06 -2.08 -19.26
C HIS A 17 -4.54 -2.46 -19.12
N GLU A 18 -5.08 -2.49 -17.91
CA GLU A 18 -6.51 -2.78 -17.69
C GLU A 18 -7.44 -1.76 -18.37
N LEU A 19 -7.06 -0.48 -18.39
CA LEU A 19 -7.80 0.53 -19.15
C LEU A 19 -7.72 0.25 -20.66
N SER A 20 -6.54 -0.11 -21.17
CA SER A 20 -6.37 -0.47 -22.58
C SER A 20 -7.19 -1.70 -22.95
N GLU A 21 -7.27 -2.72 -22.10
CA GLU A 21 -8.13 -3.89 -22.34
C GLU A 21 -9.62 -3.50 -22.35
N ALA A 22 -10.04 -2.66 -21.40
CA ALA A 22 -11.41 -2.19 -21.33
C ALA A 22 -11.81 -1.35 -22.55
N LEU A 23 -10.87 -0.53 -23.08
CA LEU A 23 -11.06 0.26 -24.29
C LEU A 23 -11.00 -0.59 -25.56
N ASN A 24 -10.08 -1.54 -25.67
CA ASN A 24 -9.99 -2.46 -26.81
C ASN A 24 -11.27 -3.28 -26.95
N ARG A 25 -11.89 -3.65 -25.82
CA ARG A 25 -13.20 -4.28 -25.83
C ARG A 25 -14.25 -3.43 -26.54
N ILE A 26 -14.22 -2.10 -26.43
CA ILE A 26 -15.11 -1.21 -27.19
C ILE A 26 -14.80 -1.24 -28.69
N VAL A 27 -13.52 -1.19 -29.05
CA VAL A 27 -13.10 -1.16 -30.46
C VAL A 27 -13.52 -2.45 -31.19
N CYS A 28 -13.57 -3.58 -30.48
CA CYS A 28 -14.04 -4.85 -31.01
C CYS A 28 -15.56 -5.04 -30.97
N LEU A 29 -16.34 -4.08 -30.45
CA LEU A 29 -17.81 -4.19 -30.39
C LEU A 29 -18.49 -4.06 -31.77
N ASP A 30 -17.81 -3.48 -32.76
CA ASP A 30 -18.33 -3.46 -34.14
C ASP A 30 -18.56 -4.90 -34.68
N ASP A 31 -17.86 -5.90 -34.14
CA ASP A 31 -18.02 -7.32 -34.51
C ASP A 31 -18.96 -8.12 -33.57
N GLU A 32 -19.21 -7.65 -32.34
CA GLU A 32 -19.91 -8.42 -31.27
C GLU A 32 -21.22 -7.78 -30.74
N GLY A 33 -21.56 -6.54 -31.13
CA GLY A 33 -22.84 -5.89 -30.81
C GLY A 33 -22.75 -4.69 -29.84
N THR A 34 -23.89 -4.24 -29.33
CA THR A 34 -24.06 -2.93 -28.66
C THR A 34 -23.30 -2.79 -27.33
N LEU A 35 -22.66 -1.62 -27.14
CA LEU A 35 -22.06 -1.17 -25.88
C LEU A 35 -23.07 -1.19 -24.73
N ARG A 36 -22.73 -1.83 -23.60
CA ARG A 36 -23.59 -1.88 -22.41
C ARG A 36 -23.10 -0.90 -21.35
N ASP A 37 -24.01 -0.40 -20.50
CA ASP A 37 -23.69 0.52 -19.39
C ASP A 37 -22.60 -0.02 -18.45
N LYS A 38 -22.54 -1.35 -18.27
CA LYS A 38 -21.49 -2.00 -17.48
C LYS A 38 -20.08 -1.82 -18.05
N ASP A 39 -19.96 -1.69 -19.38
CA ASP A 39 -18.67 -1.55 -20.06
C ASP A 39 -18.14 -0.12 -19.85
N LEU A 40 -19.03 0.88 -19.92
CA LEU A 40 -18.73 2.27 -19.55
C LEU A 40 -18.30 2.40 -18.09
N GLY A 41 -19.02 1.75 -17.16
CA GLY A 41 -18.64 1.74 -15.74
C GLY A 41 -17.27 1.12 -15.50
N ARG A 42 -16.94 0.02 -16.20
CA ARG A 42 -15.63 -0.63 -16.10
C ARG A 42 -14.51 0.27 -16.60
N ILE A 43 -14.71 0.96 -17.72
CA ILE A 43 -13.73 1.91 -18.27
C ILE A 43 -13.53 3.10 -17.33
N ALA A 44 -14.63 3.69 -16.83
CA ALA A 44 -14.56 4.79 -15.89
C ALA A 44 -13.80 4.40 -14.62
N TYR A 45 -14.07 3.21 -14.08
CA TYR A 45 -13.35 2.67 -12.93
C TYR A 45 -11.85 2.49 -13.22
N ALA A 46 -11.50 1.82 -14.33
CA ALA A 46 -10.11 1.58 -14.72
C ALA A 46 -9.35 2.90 -14.96
N TYR A 47 -9.99 3.88 -15.62
CA TYR A 47 -9.47 5.22 -15.83
C TYR A 47 -9.18 5.93 -14.50
N HIS A 48 -10.14 5.93 -13.57
CA HIS A 48 -9.93 6.58 -12.28
C HIS A 48 -8.82 5.91 -11.47
N ARG A 49 -8.74 4.57 -11.49
CA ARG A 49 -7.65 3.85 -10.83
C ARG A 49 -6.29 4.20 -11.43
N MET A 50 -6.18 4.25 -12.75
CA MET A 50 -4.96 4.70 -13.44
C MET A 50 -4.62 6.15 -13.07
N SER A 51 -5.60 7.04 -13.01
CA SER A 51 -5.38 8.47 -12.75
C SER A 51 -4.80 8.75 -11.37
N TRP A 52 -5.09 7.90 -10.38
CA TRP A 52 -4.48 8.01 -9.05
C TRP A 52 -3.02 7.62 -9.05
N TRP A 53 -2.68 6.49 -9.68
CA TRP A 53 -1.28 6.07 -9.81
C TRP A 53 -0.47 7.00 -10.69
N GLN A 54 -1.07 7.57 -11.74
CA GLN A 54 -0.42 8.56 -12.58
C GLN A 54 -0.05 9.82 -11.78
N GLN A 55 -0.92 10.30 -10.88
CA GLN A 55 -0.56 11.41 -9.99
C GLN A 55 0.65 11.12 -9.09
N VAL A 56 0.81 9.86 -8.63
CA VAL A 56 2.00 9.46 -7.87
C VAL A 56 3.25 9.50 -8.75
N THR A 57 3.14 8.99 -9.99
CA THR A 57 4.27 9.02 -10.93
C THR A 57 4.63 10.43 -11.37
N ASP A 58 3.64 11.32 -11.52
CA ASP A 58 3.85 12.73 -11.90
C ASP A 58 4.60 13.48 -10.78
N LEU A 59 4.27 13.24 -9.51
CA LEU A 59 4.97 13.83 -8.37
C LEU A 59 6.41 13.32 -8.19
N THR A 60 6.72 12.11 -8.68
CA THR A 60 8.04 11.48 -8.54
C THR A 60 8.95 11.70 -9.76
N HIS A 61 8.38 11.96 -10.94
CA HIS A 61 9.14 12.04 -12.21
C HIS A 61 8.74 13.20 -13.13
N GLY A 62 7.57 13.81 -12.93
CA GLY A 62 6.94 14.74 -13.89
C GLY A 62 6.98 16.21 -13.49
N CYS A 63 7.53 16.56 -12.32
CA CYS A 63 7.61 17.94 -11.83
C CYS A 63 9.07 18.39 -11.63
N GLU A 64 9.33 19.69 -11.73
CA GLU A 64 10.67 20.28 -11.46
C GLU A 64 11.11 20.04 -10.00
N GLU A 65 10.15 19.97 -9.07
CA GLU A 65 10.35 19.57 -7.68
C GLU A 65 9.77 18.17 -7.44
N THR A 66 10.52 17.14 -7.82
CA THR A 66 10.15 15.75 -7.54
C THR A 66 10.23 15.45 -6.05
N VAL A 67 9.25 14.73 -5.51
CA VAL A 67 9.29 14.20 -4.14
C VAL A 67 9.58 12.70 -4.15
N ASP A 68 10.05 12.16 -3.03
CA ASP A 68 10.26 10.72 -2.89
C ASP A 68 8.94 9.94 -2.98
N GLY A 69 9.03 8.65 -3.33
CA GLY A 69 7.87 7.79 -3.55
C GLY A 69 6.94 7.67 -2.34
N ALA A 70 7.46 7.68 -1.10
CA ALA A 70 6.61 7.59 0.09
C ALA A 70 5.80 8.88 0.26
N THR A 71 6.45 10.03 0.13
CA THR A 71 5.79 11.34 0.20
C THR A 71 4.74 11.49 -0.90
N ALA A 72 5.05 11.11 -2.14
CA ALA A 72 4.07 11.14 -3.24
C ALA A 72 2.85 10.28 -2.94
N ILE A 73 3.04 9.04 -2.48
CA ILE A 73 1.94 8.13 -2.11
C ILE A 73 1.08 8.74 -1.01
N LEU A 74 1.67 9.31 0.05
CA LEU A 74 0.93 9.92 1.15
C LEU A 74 0.10 11.13 0.69
N ILE A 75 0.68 12.02 -0.13
CA ILE A 75 -0.04 13.17 -0.70
C ILE A 75 -1.25 12.71 -1.50
N VAL A 76 -1.07 11.74 -2.41
CA VAL A 76 -2.16 11.26 -3.26
C VAL A 76 -3.19 10.46 -2.46
N ARG A 77 -2.76 9.73 -1.43
CA ARG A 77 -3.65 9.02 -0.49
C ARG A 77 -4.55 10.01 0.25
N GLN A 78 -3.99 11.12 0.75
CA GLN A 78 -4.78 12.18 1.39
C GLN A 78 -5.82 12.75 0.41
N ARG A 79 -5.43 13.06 -0.84
CA ARG A 79 -6.37 13.54 -1.87
C ARG A 79 -7.50 12.55 -2.17
N ALA A 80 -7.19 11.25 -2.22
CA ALA A 80 -8.18 10.21 -2.43
C ALA A 80 -9.15 10.10 -1.24
N GLN A 81 -8.67 10.26 0.00
CA GLN A 81 -9.51 10.33 1.20
C GLN A 81 -10.40 11.57 1.20
N GLU A 82 -9.83 12.75 0.91
CA GLU A 82 -10.57 14.01 0.81
C GLU A 82 -11.67 13.93 -0.24
N LEU A 83 -11.41 13.27 -1.36
CA LEU A 83 -12.43 13.03 -2.37
C LEU A 83 -13.61 12.24 -1.80
N LEU A 84 -13.34 11.16 -1.07
CA LEU A 84 -14.39 10.30 -0.51
C LEU A 84 -15.18 10.99 0.60
N ILE A 85 -14.50 11.75 1.47
CA ILE A 85 -15.11 12.52 2.56
C ILE A 85 -16.02 13.61 2.00
N ASN A 86 -15.56 14.33 0.99
CA ASN A 86 -16.28 15.47 0.40
C ASN A 86 -17.22 15.06 -0.75
N ALA A 87 -17.36 13.76 -1.03
CA ALA A 87 -18.18 13.27 -2.13
C ALA A 87 -19.67 13.50 -1.84
N ARG A 88 -20.21 14.64 -2.27
CA ARG A 88 -21.65 14.91 -2.17
C ARG A 88 -22.46 13.83 -2.91
N PRO A 89 -23.58 13.37 -2.34
CA PRO A 89 -24.55 12.56 -3.07
C PRO A 89 -24.98 13.33 -4.32
N LEU A 90 -24.90 12.70 -5.48
CA LEU A 90 -25.49 13.26 -6.69
C LEU A 90 -27.00 13.03 -6.58
N VAL A 91 -27.74 14.07 -6.21
CA VAL A 91 -29.20 14.00 -6.05
C VAL A 91 -29.91 14.35 -7.37
N ASN A 92 -29.27 15.15 -8.23
CA ASN A 92 -29.83 15.69 -9.47
C ASN A 92 -28.95 15.36 -10.68
N GLY A 93 -28.79 14.08 -10.99
CA GLY A 93 -28.03 13.62 -12.17
C GLY A 93 -28.73 12.44 -12.83
N GLY A 94 -28.58 12.32 -14.16
CA GLY A 94 -29.01 11.11 -14.87
C GLY A 94 -28.21 9.88 -14.40
N LEU A 95 -28.72 8.68 -14.69
CA LEU A 95 -28.11 7.39 -14.29
C LEU A 95 -26.62 7.29 -14.67
N PHE A 96 -26.23 7.86 -15.81
CA PHE A 96 -24.83 7.93 -16.24
C PHE A 96 -23.96 8.74 -15.28
N ALA A 97 -24.40 9.93 -14.85
CA ALA A 97 -23.64 10.77 -13.93
C ALA A 97 -23.46 10.10 -12.56
N LEU A 98 -24.49 9.37 -12.10
CA LEU A 98 -24.43 8.55 -10.89
C LEU A 98 -23.39 7.43 -11.04
N ALA A 99 -23.44 6.68 -12.15
CA ALA A 99 -22.50 5.59 -12.42
C ALA A 99 -21.04 6.08 -12.53
N MET A 100 -20.81 7.23 -13.15
CA MET A 100 -19.47 7.84 -13.24
C MET A 100 -18.94 8.26 -11.86
N ALA A 101 -19.79 8.84 -11.03
CA ALA A 101 -19.39 9.22 -9.68
C ALA A 101 -19.11 8.03 -8.78
N GLU A 102 -19.91 6.96 -8.87
CA GLU A 102 -19.61 5.70 -8.18
C GLU A 102 -18.31 5.07 -8.70
N SER A 103 -18.06 5.11 -10.01
CA SER A 103 -16.81 4.62 -10.60
C SER A 103 -15.59 5.40 -10.08
N ARG A 104 -15.71 6.73 -9.94
CA ARG A 104 -14.67 7.59 -9.35
C ARG A 104 -14.41 7.25 -7.89
N ARG A 105 -15.47 7.07 -7.10
CA ARG A 105 -15.37 6.63 -5.69
C ARG A 105 -14.73 5.24 -5.61
N GLY A 106 -15.12 4.32 -6.48
CA GLY A 106 -14.55 2.97 -6.58
C GLY A 106 -13.05 3.01 -6.88
N GLY A 107 -12.63 3.82 -7.85
CA GLY A 107 -11.21 3.99 -8.19
C GLY A 107 -10.39 4.58 -7.03
N ALA A 108 -10.95 5.53 -6.27
CA ALA A 108 -10.31 6.08 -5.07
C ALA A 108 -10.18 5.02 -3.96
N ARG A 109 -11.22 4.24 -3.68
CA ARG A 109 -11.17 3.14 -2.70
C ARG A 109 -10.11 2.11 -3.07
N ALA A 110 -10.08 1.67 -4.33
CA ALA A 110 -9.09 0.71 -4.81
C ALA A 110 -7.64 1.21 -4.65
N PHE A 111 -7.41 2.51 -4.87
CA PHE A 111 -6.10 3.12 -4.61
C PHE A 111 -5.75 3.14 -3.11
N LEU A 112 -6.71 3.47 -2.24
CA LEU A 112 -6.51 3.43 -0.78
C LEU A 112 -6.22 2.01 -0.27
N ASP A 113 -6.91 1.01 -0.80
CA ASP A 113 -6.70 -0.40 -0.44
C ASP A 113 -5.32 -0.90 -0.88
N ALA A 114 -4.91 -0.55 -2.10
CA ALA A 114 -3.60 -0.90 -2.62
C ALA A 114 -2.47 -0.24 -1.81
N THR A 115 -2.61 1.05 -1.47
CA THR A 115 -1.63 1.76 -0.65
C THR A 115 -1.61 1.29 0.81
N GLN A 116 -2.74 0.80 1.34
CA GLN A 116 -2.78 0.13 2.64
C GLN A 116 -2.01 -1.19 2.61
N THR A 117 -2.26 -2.02 1.60
CA THR A 117 -1.55 -3.30 1.40
C THR A 117 -0.04 -3.10 1.29
N LEU A 118 0.39 -2.01 0.63
CA LEU A 118 1.80 -1.62 0.57
C LEU A 118 2.37 -1.24 1.95
N ALA A 119 1.62 -0.46 2.74
CA ALA A 119 2.05 -0.09 4.09
C ALA A 119 2.17 -1.32 5.00
N ASP A 120 1.21 -2.24 4.92
CA ASP A 120 1.22 -3.48 5.69
C ASP A 120 2.41 -4.38 5.30
N ALA A 121 2.73 -4.47 4.01
CA ALA A 121 3.89 -5.23 3.51
C ALA A 121 5.25 -4.64 3.90
N LEU A 122 5.30 -3.34 4.21
CA LEU A 122 6.51 -2.65 4.67
C LEU A 122 6.64 -2.60 6.19
N THR A 123 5.56 -2.89 6.92
CA THR A 123 5.57 -2.93 8.38
C THR A 123 6.14 -4.29 8.82
N PRO A 124 7.29 -4.36 9.50
CA PRO A 124 7.79 -5.62 10.02
C PRO A 124 6.78 -6.22 11.03
N PRO A 125 6.63 -7.55 11.08
CA PRO A 125 5.66 -8.18 11.98
C PRO A 125 5.94 -7.78 13.43
N PRO A 126 4.90 -7.44 14.23
CA PRO A 126 5.09 -7.15 15.63
C PRO A 126 5.47 -8.45 16.37
N GLY A 127 6.75 -8.58 16.71
CA GLY A 127 7.20 -9.51 17.74
C GLY A 127 8.33 -10.46 17.35
N ARG A 128 9.55 -10.08 17.74
CA ARG A 128 10.58 -10.92 18.37
C ARG A 128 11.66 -9.96 18.88
N ASP A 129 11.37 -9.22 19.94
CA ASP A 129 12.37 -8.55 20.80
C ASP A 129 11.63 -7.81 21.92
N ALA A 130 11.05 -8.58 22.85
CA ALA A 130 10.75 -8.14 24.21
C ALA A 130 10.30 -9.38 25.00
N GLU A 131 11.20 -10.37 25.11
CA GLU A 131 11.09 -11.27 26.25
C GLU A 131 11.45 -10.42 27.48
N PRO A 132 10.56 -10.23 28.46
CA PRO A 132 10.92 -9.53 29.68
C PRO A 132 11.95 -10.40 30.39
N VAL A 133 13.19 -9.91 30.49
CA VAL A 133 14.20 -10.48 31.38
C VAL A 133 13.60 -10.44 32.78
N ASN A 134 13.06 -11.58 33.20
CA ASN A 134 12.68 -11.82 34.58
C ASN A 134 13.97 -11.75 35.40
N ALA A 135 14.25 -10.55 35.92
CA ALA A 135 15.04 -10.39 37.11
C ALA A 135 14.44 -11.27 38.19
N THR A 136 15.10 -12.38 38.55
CA THR A 136 15.25 -12.90 39.93
C THR A 136 16.05 -14.20 39.87
N THR A 137 17.34 -14.15 40.18
CA THR A 137 17.95 -15.23 40.96
C THR A 137 19.06 -14.68 41.85
N ALA A 138 18.68 -14.50 43.12
CA ALA A 138 19.48 -14.71 44.33
C ALA A 138 20.83 -13.98 44.47
N HIS A 139 20.75 -12.79 45.06
CA HIS A 139 21.79 -12.32 45.97
C HIS A 139 21.58 -13.07 47.31
N ALA A 140 22.35 -14.12 47.55
CA ALA A 140 22.40 -14.83 48.83
C ALA A 140 23.88 -15.12 49.20
N MET A 141 24.39 -14.28 50.09
CA MET A 141 25.53 -14.43 51.02
C MET A 141 26.94 -14.83 50.51
N PRO A 142 28.00 -14.10 50.92
CA PRO A 142 29.37 -14.58 50.82
C PRO A 142 29.70 -15.47 52.03
N ALA A 143 30.13 -16.70 51.78
CA ALA A 143 30.73 -17.56 52.79
C ALA A 143 32.16 -17.92 52.38
N GLY A 144 33.12 -17.57 53.24
CA GLY A 144 34.38 -18.29 53.41
C GLY A 144 35.50 -18.03 52.40
N ALA A 145 36.33 -17.04 52.70
CA ALA A 145 37.71 -17.02 52.23
C ALA A 145 38.62 -17.53 53.35
N GLU A 146 38.97 -18.83 53.36
CA GLU A 146 40.15 -19.33 54.05
C GLU A 146 40.84 -20.42 53.23
N HIS A 147 42.03 -20.02 52.76
CA HIS A 147 43.29 -20.75 52.74
C HIS A 147 43.37 -22.22 52.23
N ALA A 148 44.09 -22.30 51.11
CA ALA A 148 45.41 -22.95 51.00
C ALA A 148 45.50 -24.44 50.64
N ALA A 149 46.33 -24.61 49.60
CA ALA A 149 47.34 -25.65 49.41
C ALA A 149 46.90 -26.98 48.79
N ALA A 150 47.24 -27.05 47.50
CA ALA A 150 47.64 -28.24 46.81
C ALA A 150 48.67 -29.08 47.60
N VAL A 151 48.44 -30.40 47.66
CA VAL A 151 49.50 -31.41 47.74
C VAL A 151 49.12 -32.58 46.83
N LYS A 152 50.11 -32.97 46.02
CA LYS A 152 50.17 -34.08 45.07
C LYS A 152 50.21 -35.46 45.76
N GLU A 153 50.05 -36.51 44.93
CA GLU A 153 50.56 -37.89 45.12
C GLU A 153 49.81 -38.75 46.15
N TYR A 154 49.53 -40.05 45.97
CA TYR A 154 49.84 -41.10 44.99
C TYR A 154 48.87 -42.29 45.25
N ARG A 155 48.58 -43.10 44.21
CA ARG A 155 47.82 -44.38 44.20
C ARG A 155 48.44 -45.47 45.13
N PRO A 156 47.85 -46.68 45.31
CA PRO A 156 46.62 -47.26 44.73
C PRO A 156 45.54 -47.73 45.73
#